data_AF-F3FS67-F1
#
_entry.id   AF-F3FS67-F1
#
_cell.length_a   1.000
_cell.length_b   1.000
_cell.length_c   1.000
_cell.angle_alpha   90.00
_cell.angle_beta   90.00
_cell.angle_gamma   90.00
#
_symmetry.space_group_name_H-M   'P 1'
#
loop_
_entity.id
_entity.type
_entity.pdbx_description
1 polymer ?
#
loop_
_entity_poly.entity_id
_entity_poly.type
_entity_poly.pdbx_seq_one_letter_code
_entity_poly.pdbx_strand_id
1 'polypeptide(L)' 'MQDVTKVVSSDSSRLTAVEFQQLAAVPSAVEWFANLDNPRTRRAYQNDLTDFSSFIGLASADDFRQVTRSHV' A
#
# COMPACT_ATOMS: atom_id res chain seq x y z
N MET A 1 3.35 -24.00 -23.44
CA MET A 1 3.38 -22.65 -22.85
C MET A 1 2.45 -22.66 -21.65
N GLN A 2 2.95 -23.14 -20.51
CA GLN A 2 2.27 -23.07 -19.21
C GLN A 2 3.36 -23.03 -18.15
N ASP A 3 3.65 -21.84 -17.63
CA ASP A 3 4.35 -21.68 -16.35
C ASP A 3 3.44 -20.86 -15.46
N VAL A 4 2.51 -21.59 -14.84
CA VAL A 4 1.60 -21.08 -13.83
C VAL A 4 2.43 -20.88 -12.56
N THR A 5 2.53 -19.61 -12.17
CA THR A 5 2.69 -19.13 -10.80
C THR A 5 3.55 -20.03 -9.91
N LYS A 6 4.86 -19.76 -9.88
CA LYS A 6 5.74 -20.26 -8.82
C LYS A 6 5.21 -19.74 -7.49
N VAL A 7 4.34 -20.51 -6.85
CA VAL A 7 3.96 -20.32 -5.44
C VAL A 7 5.27 -20.50 -4.68
N VAL A 8 5.87 -19.38 -4.29
CA VAL A 8 6.95 -19.37 -3.33
C VAL A 8 6.39 -20.05 -2.08
N SER A 9 6.84 -21.28 -1.84
CA SER A 9 6.56 -22.00 -0.60
C SER A 9 7.33 -21.27 0.49
N SER A 10 6.76 -20.18 0.98
CA SER A 10 7.28 -19.49 2.13
C SER A 10 6.98 -20.37 3.34
N ASP A 11 8.01 -21.00 3.88
CA ASP A 11 8.03 -21.48 5.26
C ASP A 11 8.06 -20.29 6.24
N SER A 12 7.34 -19.22 5.89
CA SER A 12 7.09 -18.05 6.72
C SER A 12 5.94 -18.44 7.62
N SER A 13 6.27 -18.56 8.91
CA SER A 13 5.34 -18.80 10.02
C SER A 13 3.97 -18.21 9.74
N ARG A 14 2.97 -19.08 9.53
CA ARG A 14 1.57 -18.65 9.41
C ARG A 14 1.22 -17.83 10.65
N LEU A 15 0.63 -16.66 10.43
CA LEU A 15 0.14 -15.81 11.51
C LEU A 15 -0.89 -16.56 12.35
N THR A 16 -0.87 -16.35 13.66
CA THR A 16 -1.98 -16.70 14.55
C THR A 16 -3.21 -15.83 14.22
N ALA A 17 -4.40 -16.26 14.65
CA ALA A 17 -5.62 -15.48 14.43
C ALA A 17 -5.53 -14.05 15.02
N VAL A 18 -4.84 -13.90 16.15
CA VAL A 18 -4.63 -12.60 16.81
C VAL A 18 -3.70 -11.71 15.99
N GLU A 19 -2.56 -12.24 15.53
CA GLU A 19 -1.63 -11.48 14.67
C GLU A 19 -2.28 -11.08 13.35
N PHE A 20 -3.12 -11.96 12.77
CA PHE A 20 -3.88 -11.61 11.58
C PHE A 20 -4.89 -10.50 11.85
N GLN A 21 -5.64 -10.55 12.96
CA GLN A 21 -6.59 -9.51 13.32
C GLN A 21 -5.90 -8.15 13.56
N GLN A 22 -4.67 -8.14 14.06
CA GLN A 22 -3.89 -6.91 14.25
C GLN A 22 -3.55 -6.20 12.94
N LEU A 23 -3.53 -6.91 11.80
CA LEU A 23 -3.32 -6.28 10.49
C LEU A 23 -4.41 -5.27 10.14
N ALA A 24 -5.61 -5.38 10.70
CA ALA A 24 -6.68 -4.39 10.50
C ALA A 24 -6.33 -3.00 11.05
N ALA A 25 -5.35 -2.89 11.96
CA ALA A 25 -4.85 -1.62 12.46
C ALA A 25 -3.71 -1.05 11.60
N VAL A 26 -3.18 -1.82 10.64
CA VAL A 26 -2.13 -1.36 9.73
C VAL A 26 -2.77 -0.39 8.72
N PRO A 27 -2.24 0.84 8.58
CA PRO A 27 -2.74 1.75 7.55
C PRO A 27 -2.61 1.13 6.15
N SER A 28 -3.65 1.23 5.33
CA SER A 28 -3.68 0.59 4.00
C SER A 28 -2.52 1.01 3.08
N ALA A 29 -2.00 2.23 3.23
CA ALA A 29 -0.80 2.66 2.50
C ALA A 29 0.45 1.85 2.88
N VAL A 30 0.62 1.54 4.17
CA VAL A 30 1.74 0.72 4.68
C VAL A 30 1.60 -0.73 4.19
N GLU A 31 0.39 -1.29 4.25
CA GLU A 31 0.08 -2.62 3.71
C GLU A 31 0.43 -2.70 2.22
N TRP A 32 -0.02 -1.73 1.43
CA TRP A 32 0.23 -1.70 0.00
C TRP A 32 1.73 -1.61 -0.33
N PHE A 33 2.49 -0.73 0.34
CA PHE A 33 3.93 -0.63 0.13
C PHE A 33 4.69 -1.89 0.54
N ALA A 34 4.23 -2.60 1.58
CA ALA A 34 4.82 -3.87 2.01
C ALA A 34 4.67 -4.96 0.93
N ASN A 35 3.55 -4.95 0.20
CA ASN A 35 3.27 -5.89 -0.89
C ASN A 35 4.03 -5.58 -2.20
N LEU A 36 4.77 -4.47 -2.30
CA LEU A 36 5.59 -4.15 -3.46
C LEU A 36 7.00 -4.73 -3.33
N ASP A 37 7.26 -5.92 -3.87
CA ASP A 37 8.56 -6.60 -3.72
C ASP A 37 9.75 -5.84 -4.31
N ASN A 38 9.55 -5.15 -5.44
CA ASN A 38 10.63 -4.40 -6.10
C ASN A 38 10.90 -3.07 -5.36
N PRO A 39 12.09 -2.88 -4.74
CA PRO A 39 12.39 -1.68 -3.98
C PRO A 39 12.41 -0.42 -4.85
N ARG A 40 12.72 -0.53 -6.15
CA ARG A 40 12.68 0.61 -7.07
C ARG A 40 11.25 1.02 -7.35
N THR A 41 10.37 0.06 -7.61
CA THR A 41 8.93 0.31 -7.82
C THR A 41 8.33 0.92 -6.56
N ARG A 42 8.59 0.34 -5.38
CA ARG A 42 8.13 0.89 -4.10
C ARG A 42 8.56 2.35 -3.92
N ARG A 43 9.83 2.67 -4.17
CA ARG A 43 10.36 4.04 -4.06
C ARG A 43 9.70 5.00 -5.07
N ALA A 44 9.49 4.58 -6.31
CA ALA A 44 8.83 5.41 -7.32
C ALA A 44 7.42 5.80 -6.87
N TYR A 45 6.60 4.82 -6.46
CA TYR A 45 5.24 5.09 -5.97
C TYR A 45 5.21 5.96 -4.69
N GLN A 46 6.18 5.81 -3.79
CA GLN A 46 6.30 6.68 -2.61
C GLN A 46 6.54 8.13 -3.02
N ASN A 47 7.44 8.38 -3.97
CA ASN A 47 7.69 9.71 -4.50
C ASN A 47 6.46 10.25 -5.21
N ASP A 48 5.85 9.46 -6.11
CA ASP A 48 4.68 9.86 -6.89
C ASP A 48 3.51 10.27 -5.98
N LEU A 49 3.26 9.53 -4.89
CA LEU A 49 2.24 9.88 -3.91
C LEU A 49 2.57 11.16 -3.13
N THR A 50 3.84 11.38 -2.80
CA THR A 50 4.30 12.58 -2.09
C THR A 50 4.13 13.81 -2.98
N ASP A 51 4.56 13.70 -4.25
CA ASP A 51 4.46 14.75 -5.25
C ASP A 51 2.99 15.06 -5.55
N PHE A 52 2.16 14.02 -5.72
CA PHE A 52 0.73 14.18 -5.91
C PHE A 52 0.08 14.91 -4.73
N SER A 53 0.28 14.42 -3.49
CA SER A 53 -0.29 15.04 -2.29
C SER A 53 0.11 16.51 -2.14
N SER A 54 1.38 16.81 -2.41
CA SER A 54 1.88 18.19 -2.41
C SER A 54 1.23 19.04 -3.51
N PHE A 55 1.07 18.50 -4.72
CA PHE A 55 0.47 19.19 -5.86
C PHE A 55 -1.00 19.57 -5.61
N ILE A 56 -1.79 18.67 -5.02
CA ILE A 56 -3.20 18.95 -4.69
C ILE A 56 -3.40 19.61 -3.32
N GLY A 57 -2.31 19.90 -2.60
CA GLY A 57 -2.36 20.60 -1.30
C GLY A 57 -2.92 19.77 -0.16
N LEU A 58 -2.88 18.43 -0.25
CA LEU A 58 -3.27 17.54 0.84
C LEU A 58 -2.08 17.35 1.77
N ALA A 59 -2.13 17.97 2.94
CA ALA A 59 -1.15 17.82 4.01
C ALA A 59 -1.50 16.66 4.96
N SER A 60 -2.77 16.24 4.99
CA SER A 60 -3.27 15.19 5.88
C SER A 60 -4.39 14.36 5.26
N ALA A 61 -4.65 13.18 5.86
CA ALA A 61 -5.78 12.34 5.48
C ALA A 61 -7.14 13.05 5.64
N ASP A 62 -7.24 14.03 6.55
CA ASP A 62 -8.44 14.81 6.78
C ASP A 62 -8.72 15.79 5.63
N ASP A 63 -7.71 16.18 4.86
CA ASP A 63 -7.86 17.07 3.71
C ASP A 63 -8.60 16.37 2.56
N PHE A 64 -8.56 15.04 2.47
CA PHE A 64 -9.39 14.28 1.53
C PHE A 64 -10.89 14.50 1.78
N ARG A 65 -11.31 14.81 3.02
CA ARG A 65 -12.72 15.11 3.31
C ARG A 65 -13.17 16.45 2.73
N GLN A 66 -12.23 17.33 2.40
CA GLN A 66 -12.53 18.61 1.74
C GLN A 66 -12.73 18.46 0.22
N VAL A 67 -12.29 17.33 -0.36
CA VAL A 67 -12.47 17.02 -1.78
C VAL A 67 -13.93 16.61 -2.01
N THR A 68 -14.76 17.59 -2.36
CA THR A 68 -16.20 17.43 -2.60
C THR A 68 -16.56 17.15 -4.06
N ARG A 69 -15.58 17.24 -4.98
CA ARG A 69 -15.72 16.84 -6.38
C ARG A 69 -14.61 15.86 -6.75
N SER A 70 -15.03 14.70 -7.22
CA SER A 70 -14.16 13.55 -7.52
C SER A 70 -13.45 13.63 -8.89
N HIS A 71 -13.57 14.73 -9.64
CA HIS A 71 -13.08 14.81 -11.03
C HIS A 71 -12.52 16.19 -11.39
N VAL A 72 -11.43 16.18 -12.16
CA VAL A 72 -10.84 17.27 -12.95
C VAL A 72 -10.74 16.80 -14.39
#